data_AF-A0A5N5RGS0-F1
#
_entry.id   AF-A0A5N5RGS0-F1
#
_cell.length_a   1.000
_cell.length_b   1.000
_cell.length_c   1.000
_cell.angle_alpha   90.00
_cell.angle_beta   90.00
_cell.angle_gamma   90.00
#
_symmetry.space_group_name_H-M   'P 1'
#
loop_
_entity.id
_entity.type
_entity.pdbx_description
1 polymer ?
#
loop_
_entity_poly.entity_id
_entity_poly.type
_entity_poly.pdbx_seq_one_letter_code
_entity_poly.pdbx_strand_id
1 'polypeptide(L)'
;MIEVAWSKNARTDLERLKRWRKSYAQEVYRILREELAVNGYVGDEYKPHVLANPNSRFSGCMEFHAFDDVLVLYYPSSPDGFVRIVRVCTHGELSSGRFHAEWPSARG
;
A
#
# COMPACT_ATOMS: atom_id res chain seq x y z
N MET A 1 -10.52 12.74 11.56
CA MET A 1 -9.69 12.25 10.44
C MET A 1 -8.42 11.70 11.05
N ILE A 2 -8.11 10.45 10.76
CA ILE A 2 -6.90 9.75 11.20
C ILE A 2 -5.74 10.23 10.34
N GLU A 3 -4.60 10.51 10.98
CA GLU A 3 -3.40 10.89 10.24
C GLU A 3 -2.90 9.69 9.41
N VAL A 4 -2.61 9.91 8.12
CA VAL A 4 -1.98 8.91 7.26
C VAL A 4 -0.53 9.31 7.04
N ALA A 5 0.35 8.67 7.82
CA ALA A 5 1.79 8.87 7.74
C ALA A 5 2.41 7.97 6.67
N TRP A 6 3.46 8.47 6.01
CA TRP A 6 4.12 7.78 4.92
C TRP A 6 5.56 7.42 5.28
N SER A 7 5.95 6.16 5.03
CA SER A 7 7.36 5.80 5.03
C SER A 7 8.10 6.47 3.86
N LYS A 8 9.44 6.52 3.90
CA LYS A 8 10.24 6.99 2.75
C LYS A 8 10.02 6.10 1.53
N ASN A 9 10.00 4.78 1.74
CA ASN A 9 9.78 3.81 0.66
C ASN A 9 8.41 3.97 0.02
N ALA A 10 7.34 4.16 0.82
CA ALA A 10 5.99 4.37 0.29
C ALA A 10 5.88 5.63 -0.59
N ARG A 11 6.59 6.71 -0.23
CA ARG A 11 6.66 7.91 -1.08
C ARG A 11 7.36 7.60 -2.41
N THR A 12 8.52 6.93 -2.37
CA THR A 12 9.24 6.51 -3.58
C THR A 12 8.40 5.60 -4.45
N ASP A 13 7.69 4.65 -3.84
CA ASP A 13 6.79 3.71 -4.48
C ASP A 13 5.64 4.41 -5.22
N LEU A 14 5.01 5.41 -4.58
CA LEU A 14 3.98 6.20 -5.25
C LEU A 14 4.52 7.06 -6.38
N GLU A 15 5.71 7.63 -6.25
CA GLU A 15 6.28 8.42 -7.33
C GLU A 15 6.60 7.56 -8.57
N ARG A 16 7.09 6.32 -8.39
CA ARG A 16 7.28 5.40 -9.53
C ARG A 16 5.94 4.92 -10.11
N LEU A 17 4.92 4.65 -9.29
CA LEU A 17 3.57 4.35 -9.76
C LEU A 17 3.00 5.50 -10.59
N LYS A 18 3.16 6.74 -10.11
CA LYS A 18 2.67 7.95 -10.75
C LYS A 18 3.36 8.22 -12.09
N ARG A 19 4.68 7.97 -12.20
CA ARG A 19 5.42 8.07 -13.47
C ARG A 19 4.93 7.05 -14.48
N TRP A 20 4.69 5.82 -14.06
CA TRP A 20 4.18 4.76 -14.94
C TRP A 20 2.71 4.98 -15.33
N ARG A 21 1.83 5.20 -14.35
CA ARG A 21 0.39 5.38 -14.57
C ARG A 21 -0.23 6.30 -13.52
N LYS A 22 -0.28 7.59 -13.83
CA LYS A 22 -0.79 8.65 -12.94
C LYS A 22 -2.19 8.37 -12.36
N SER A 23 -3.09 7.78 -13.13
CA SER A 23 -4.46 7.46 -12.68
C SER A 23 -4.50 6.43 -11.55
N TYR A 24 -3.58 5.44 -11.55
CA TYR A 24 -3.50 4.48 -10.45
C TYR A 24 -2.98 5.13 -9.18
N ALA A 25 -1.97 6.01 -9.27
CA ALA A 25 -1.51 6.76 -8.11
C ALA A 25 -2.61 7.66 -7.53
N GLN A 26 -3.42 8.28 -8.40
CA GLN A 26 -4.59 9.07 -7.97
C GLN A 26 -5.61 8.22 -7.23
N GLU A 27 -5.84 6.99 -7.69
CA GLU A 27 -6.76 6.07 -7.03
C GLU A 27 -6.28 5.64 -5.65
N VAL A 28 -4.97 5.35 -5.50
CA VAL A 28 -4.37 5.09 -4.18
C VAL A 28 -4.60 6.30 -3.26
N TYR A 29 -4.32 7.52 -3.71
CA TYR A 29 -4.59 8.71 -2.89
C TYR A 29 -6.05 8.87 -2.51
N ARG A 30 -6.98 8.57 -3.43
CA ARG A 30 -8.42 8.63 -3.18
C ARG A 30 -8.81 7.67 -2.06
N ILE A 31 -8.43 6.40 -2.17
CA ILE A 31 -8.73 5.37 -1.17
C ILE A 31 -8.13 5.74 0.19
N LEU A 32 -6.89 6.19 0.24
CA LEU A 32 -6.26 6.58 1.50
C LEU A 32 -6.97 7.75 2.19
N ARG A 33 -7.48 8.71 1.40
CA ARG A 33 -8.21 9.87 1.91
C ARG A 33 -9.63 9.52 2.35
N GLU A 34 -10.33 8.71 1.57
CA GLU A 34 -11.76 8.42 1.77
C GLU A 34 -11.99 7.25 2.74
N GLU A 35 -11.06 6.30 2.80
CA GLU A 35 -11.15 5.13 3.66
C GLU A 35 -10.21 5.25 4.87
N LEU A 36 -8.89 5.16 4.68
CA LEU A 36 -7.96 5.06 5.81
C LEU A 36 -7.96 6.31 6.69
N ALA A 37 -8.00 7.51 6.11
CA ALA A 37 -8.04 8.74 6.90
C ALA A 37 -9.40 8.98 7.59
N VAL A 38 -10.46 8.26 7.20
CA VAL A 38 -11.79 8.38 7.82
C VAL A 38 -12.00 7.28 8.86
N ASN A 39 -11.76 6.03 8.45
CA ASN A 39 -12.13 4.82 9.17
C ASN A 39 -10.94 4.13 9.86
N GLY A 40 -9.71 4.35 9.37
CA GLY A 40 -8.50 3.66 9.84
C GLY A 40 -8.30 2.27 9.25
N TYR A 41 -9.28 1.82 8.46
CA TYR A 41 -9.31 0.58 7.68
C TYR A 41 -10.02 0.86 6.35
N VAL A 42 -9.93 -0.09 5.42
CA VAL A 42 -10.64 -0.05 4.14
C VAL A 42 -11.79 -1.05 4.15
N GLY A 43 -12.82 -0.82 3.33
CA GLY A 43 -13.92 -1.75 3.14
C GLY A 43 -13.49 -3.09 2.51
N ASP A 44 -14.37 -4.09 2.62
CA ASP A 44 -14.12 -5.47 2.17
C ASP A 44 -13.90 -5.58 0.65
N GLU A 45 -14.37 -4.61 -0.14
CA GLU A 45 -14.17 -4.55 -1.58
C GLU A 45 -12.68 -4.46 -1.97
N TYR A 46 -11.84 -3.90 -1.09
CA TYR A 46 -10.39 -3.82 -1.27
C TYR A 46 -9.67 -5.08 -0.75
N LYS A 47 -10.43 -6.07 -0.26
CA LYS A 47 -9.94 -7.36 0.26
C LYS A 47 -8.83 -7.22 1.32
N PRO A 48 -9.04 -6.40 2.36
CA PRO A 48 -8.05 -6.19 3.40
C PRO A 48 -7.74 -7.48 4.15
N HIS A 49 -6.46 -7.76 4.36
CA HIS A 49 -6.06 -8.90 5.19
C HIS A 49 -4.69 -8.67 5.82
N VAL A 50 -4.38 -9.46 6.85
CA VAL A 50 -3.07 -9.43 7.50
C VAL A 50 -2.11 -10.33 6.74
N LEU A 51 -0.91 -9.82 6.46
CA LEU A 51 0.19 -10.62 5.96
C LEU A 51 0.72 -11.52 7.08
N ALA A 52 0.38 -12.82 7.02
CA ALA A 52 0.67 -13.77 8.09
C ALA A 52 1.89 -14.66 7.82
N ASN A 53 2.66 -14.41 6.76
CA ASN A 53 3.80 -15.25 6.36
C ASN A 53 4.94 -15.17 7.39
N PRO A 54 5.19 -16.25 8.17
CA PRO A 54 6.26 -16.26 9.15
C PRO A 54 7.60 -16.09 8.42
N ASN A 55 8.45 -15.19 8.92
CA ASN A 55 9.74 -14.79 8.33
C ASN A 55 9.68 -13.81 7.14
N SER A 56 8.49 -13.34 6.73
CA SER A 56 8.39 -12.20 5.80
C SER A 56 8.70 -10.89 6.50
N ARG A 57 9.40 -9.98 5.80
CA ARG A 57 9.66 -8.60 6.26
C ARG A 57 8.39 -7.83 6.62
N PHE A 58 7.26 -8.20 6.01
CA PHE A 58 5.97 -7.54 6.20
C PHE A 58 4.98 -8.37 7.02
N SER A 59 5.46 -9.41 7.72
CA SER A 59 4.61 -10.17 8.64
C SER A 59 3.95 -9.23 9.66
N GLY A 60 2.63 -9.32 9.80
CA GLY A 60 1.81 -8.46 10.66
C GLY A 60 1.39 -7.12 10.05
N CYS A 61 1.84 -6.78 8.84
CA CYS A 61 1.27 -5.64 8.11
C CYS A 61 -0.14 -5.98 7.63
N MET A 62 -1.00 -4.96 7.57
CA MET A 62 -2.21 -5.01 6.74
C MET A 62 -1.83 -4.81 5.28
N GLU A 63 -2.53 -5.52 4.39
CA GLU A 63 -2.48 -5.35 2.95
C GLU A 63 -3.90 -5.17 2.42
N PHE A 64 -4.06 -4.31 1.41
CA PHE A 64 -5.26 -4.28 0.57
C PHE A 64 -4.91 -4.04 -0.90
N HIS A 65 -5.84 -4.45 -1.78
CA HIS A 65 -5.76 -4.22 -3.22
C HIS A 65 -6.38 -2.86 -3.56
N ALA A 66 -5.57 -1.88 -3.94
CA ALA A 66 -6.09 -0.57 -4.34
C ALA A 66 -6.78 -0.65 -5.72
N PHE A 67 -6.10 -1.27 -6.69
CA PHE A 67 -6.63 -1.52 -8.03
C PHE A 67 -5.69 -2.47 -8.78
N ASP A 68 -6.21 -3.40 -9.60
CA ASP A 68 -5.39 -4.30 -10.43
C ASP A 68 -4.27 -4.99 -9.60
N ASP A 69 -3.02 -4.98 -10.06
CA ASP A 69 -1.84 -5.45 -9.32
C ASP A 69 -1.15 -4.33 -8.50
N VAL A 70 -1.93 -3.46 -7.85
CA VAL A 70 -1.43 -2.43 -6.92
C VAL A 70 -1.89 -2.74 -5.51
N LEU A 71 -0.92 -3.12 -4.67
CA LEU A 71 -1.07 -3.39 -3.26
C LEU A 71 -0.62 -2.20 -2.42
N VAL A 72 -1.32 -1.96 -1.32
CA VAL A 72 -0.93 -0.99 -0.30
C VAL A 72 -0.75 -1.72 1.02
N LEU A 73 0.45 -1.56 1.60
CA LEU A 73 0.78 -2.16 2.88
C LEU A 73 0.80 -1.08 3.95
N TYR A 74 0.13 -1.31 5.06
CA TYR A 74 0.07 -0.36 6.16
C TYR A 74 0.08 -1.03 7.53
N TYR A 75 0.47 -0.27 8.55
CA TYR A 75 0.16 -0.62 9.94
C TYR A 75 -1.09 0.16 10.38
N PRO A 76 -2.07 -0.51 11.00
CA PRO A 76 -3.27 0.14 11.49
C PRO A 76 -2.92 1.11 12.62
N SER A 77 -3.84 2.05 12.87
CA SER A 77 -3.74 3.01 13.97
C SER A 77 -3.79 2.29 15.33
N SER A 78 -2.63 1.96 15.91
CA SER A 78 -2.55 1.56 17.32
C SER A 78 -1.11 1.71 17.86
N PRO A 79 -0.90 2.31 19.06
CA PRO A 79 -1.77 3.20 19.83
C PRO A 79 -1.60 4.70 19.46
N ASP A 80 -0.68 5.03 18.55
CA ASP A 80 -0.21 6.40 18.31
C ASP A 80 -1.17 7.27 17.45
N GLY A 81 -2.35 6.75 17.10
CA GLY A 81 -3.41 7.52 16.44
C GLY A 81 -3.19 7.83 14.95
N PHE A 82 -2.21 7.20 14.30
CA PHE A 82 -1.96 7.34 12.86
C PHE A 82 -1.87 5.99 12.14
N VAL A 83 -2.31 5.96 10.89
CA VAL A 83 -2.09 4.85 9.96
C VAL A 83 -0.76 5.07 9.25
N ARG A 84 0.13 4.08 9.26
CA ARG A 84 1.43 4.19 8.61
C ARG A 84 1.47 3.39 7.32
N ILE A 85 1.51 4.08 6.18
CA ILE A 85 1.74 3.45 4.87
C ILE A 85 3.20 3.03 4.79
N VAL A 86 3.40 1.73 4.63
CA VAL A 86 4.71 1.09 4.61
C VAL A 86 5.22 1.02 3.18
N ARG A 87 4.44 0.44 2.24
CA ARG A 87 4.80 0.22 0.83
C ARG A 87 3.60 0.43 -0.09
N VAL A 88 3.89 0.75 -1.35
CA VAL A 88 2.96 0.57 -2.47
C VAL A 88 3.67 -0.27 -3.54
N CYS A 89 3.11 -1.41 -3.94
CA CYS A 89 3.86 -2.38 -4.76
C CYS A 89 2.96 -3.36 -5.51
N THR A 90 3.55 -4.24 -6.29
CA THR A 90 2.85 -5.38 -6.90
C THR A 90 2.98 -6.66 -6.06
N HIS A 91 2.21 -7.70 -6.39
CA HIS A 91 2.40 -9.03 -5.77
C HIS A 91 3.81 -9.59 -6.03
N GLY A 92 4.35 -9.38 -7.24
CA GLY A 92 5.69 -9.85 -7.62
C GLY A 92 6.79 -9.22 -6.76
N GLU A 93 6.66 -7.94 -6.46
CA GLU A 93 7.60 -7.24 -5.56
C GLU A 93 7.42 -7.66 -4.11
N LEU A 94 6.18 -7.84 -3.65
CA LEU A 94 5.89 -8.30 -2.30
C LEU A 94 6.46 -9.69 -2.03
N SER A 95 6.23 -10.63 -2.96
CA SER A 95 6.71 -12.02 -2.87
C SER A 95 8.22 -12.14 -2.99
N SER A 96 8.86 -11.39 -3.88
CA SER A 96 10.32 -11.43 -4.06
C SER A 96 11.09 -10.58 -3.05
N GLY A 97 10.44 -9.63 -2.39
CA GLY A 97 11.07 -8.62 -1.55
C GLY A 97 11.95 -7.62 -2.32
N ARG A 98 11.91 -7.65 -3.66
CA ARG A 98 12.69 -6.76 -4.54
C ARG A 98 11.77 -5.70 -5.11
N PHE A 99 12.16 -4.44 -4.96
CA PHE A 99 11.35 -3.30 -5.36
C PHE A 99 12.17 -2.44 -6.31
N HIS A 100 11.63 -2.25 -7.51
CA HIS A 100 12.36 -1.65 -8.62
C HIS A 100 12.25 -0.13 -8.60
N ALA A 101 13.22 0.55 -9.22
CA ALA A 101 13.20 2.00 -9.35
C ALA A 101 12.00 2.50 -10.18
N GLU A 102 11.64 1.73 -11.20
CA GLU A 102 10.45 1.93 -12.02
C GLU A 102 9.33 0.96 -11.60
N TRP A 103 8.08 1.31 -11.92
CA TRP A 103 6.97 0.39 -11.70
C TRP A 103 7.13 -0.80 -12.65
N PRO A 104 7.07 -2.05 -12.17
CA PRO A 104 7.12 -3.20 -13.06
C PRO A 104 5.90 -3.14 -13.97
N SER A 105 6.11 -2.95 -15.27
CA SER A 105 5.03 -3.13 -16.23
C SER A 105 4.53 -4.56 -16.06
N ALA A 106 3.24 -4.73 -15.75
CA ALA A 106 2.62 -6.02 -15.92
C ALA A 106 2.89 -6.42 -17.38
N ARG A 107 3.74 -7.44 -17.54
CA ARG A 107 4.17 -8.12 -18.78
C ARG A 107 5.51 -7.70 -19.38
N GLY A 108 6.36 -8.71 -19.62
CA GLY A 108 6.16 -9.58 -20.79
C GLY A 108 5.19 -10.71 -20.45
#